data_AF-A0A537UI31-F1
#
_entry.id   AF-A0A537UI31-F1
#
_cell.length_a   1.000
_cell.length_b   1.000
_cell.length_c   1.000
_cell.angle_alpha   90.00
_cell.angle_beta   90.00
_cell.angle_gamma   90.00
#
_symmetry.space_group_name_H-M   'P 1'
#
loop_
_entity.id
_entity.type
_entity.pdbx_description
1 polymer ?
#
loop_
_entity_poly.entity_id
_entity_poly.type
_entity_poly.pdbx_seq_one_letter_code
_entity_poly.pdbx_strand_id
1 'polypeptide(L)'
;LYISLVLASPLILWCLVRRPNWTLLGSAVLYVLARWFDWNFASYPPGTTWYFNPFAWQLLFIFAAWCGVGGAAQLQFLIRSRVVLALAVAWILFALLIVMTWHVPFLESLVPRWMIKAIYPIDKTDLDMLRLTHFLALAVVVTRYLPRNWAPLTSKWLRPLILCGQHSLAIFCIGVFLSFGAHWILMQYTRGVWEQLVVSAAGIVIMVAIAWLLNRAAKVPSLFVEAAELEPAKTATEPGKA
;
A
#
# COMPACT_ATOMS: atom_id res chain seq x y z
N LEU A 1 7.26 2.59 11.36
CA LEU A 1 6.15 3.16 10.58
C LEU A 1 4.76 2.69 11.05
N TYR A 2 4.35 1.45 10.76
CA TYR A 2 2.96 1.01 10.98
C TYR A 2 2.48 1.16 12.42
N ILE A 3 3.29 0.81 13.41
CA ILE A 3 2.93 0.96 14.83
C ILE A 3 2.60 2.43 15.16
N SER A 4 3.43 3.38 14.72
CA SER A 4 3.20 4.82 14.94
C SER A 4 1.91 5.30 14.28
N LEU A 5 1.63 4.85 13.04
CA LEU A 5 0.43 5.25 12.33
C LEU A 5 -0.84 4.61 12.91
N VAL A 6 -0.77 3.35 13.35
CA VAL A 6 -1.87 2.69 14.06
C VAL A 6 -2.16 3.41 15.35
N LEU A 7 -1.13 3.79 16.12
CA LEU A 7 -1.30 4.57 17.35
C LEU A 7 -1.94 5.94 17.09
N ALA A 8 -1.53 6.64 16.03
CA ALA A 8 -2.09 7.93 15.65
C ALA A 8 -3.47 7.83 14.96
N SER A 9 -3.86 6.64 14.48
CA SER A 9 -5.03 6.45 13.63
C SER A 9 -6.36 6.91 14.24
N PRO A 10 -6.66 6.72 15.55
CA PRO A 10 -7.94 7.18 16.11
C PRO A 10 -8.09 8.69 16.00
N LEU A 11 -7.02 9.44 16.27
CA LEU A 11 -6.99 10.89 16.15
C LEU A 11 -7.09 11.34 14.69
N ILE A 12 -6.32 10.70 13.79
CA ILE A 12 -6.35 11.00 12.35
C ILE A 12 -7.77 10.79 11.81
N LEU A 13 -8.42 9.67 12.13
CA LEU A 13 -9.78 9.38 11.69
C LEU A 13 -10.80 10.37 12.28
N TRP A 14 -10.68 10.70 13.56
CA TRP A 14 -11.52 11.70 14.23
C TRP A 14 -11.45 13.08 13.55
N CYS A 15 -10.26 13.51 13.15
CA CYS A 15 -10.02 14.73 12.38
C CYS A 15 -10.59 14.62 10.96
N LEU A 16 -10.32 13.49 10.29
CA LEU A 16 -10.66 13.28 8.89
C LEU A 16 -12.17 13.27 8.65
N VAL A 17 -12.95 12.68 9.57
CA VAL A 17 -14.42 12.65 9.48
C VAL A 17 -15.03 14.05 9.68
N ARG A 18 -14.41 14.92 10.48
CA ARG A 18 -14.95 16.27 10.77
C ARG A 18 -14.48 17.32 9.77
N ARG A 19 -13.19 17.31 9.44
CA ARG A 19 -12.52 18.34 8.63
C ARG A 19 -11.48 17.68 7.70
N PRO A 20 -11.93 16.95 6.67
CA PRO A 20 -11.03 16.14 5.83
C PRO A 20 -9.94 16.97 5.13
N ASN A 21 -10.31 18.11 4.52
CA ASN A 21 -9.36 18.95 3.77
C ASN A 21 -8.31 19.59 4.70
N TRP A 22 -8.71 20.03 5.89
CA TRP A 22 -7.76 20.55 6.89
C TRP A 22 -6.84 19.49 7.45
N THR A 23 -7.35 18.25 7.61
CA THR A 23 -6.54 17.11 8.04
C THR A 23 -5.45 16.80 7.00
N LEU A 24 -5.81 16.77 5.71
CA LEU A 24 -4.86 16.59 4.62
C LEU A 24 -3.86 17.75 4.54
N LEU A 25 -4.30 18.99 4.72
CA LEU A 25 -3.41 20.15 4.73
C LEU A 25 -2.40 20.07 5.89
N GLY A 26 -2.86 19.74 7.10
CA GLY A 26 -1.98 19.55 8.26
C GLY A 26 -0.97 18.42 8.03
N SER A 27 -1.39 17.34 7.37
CA SER A 27 -0.52 16.25 6.94
C SER A 27 0.56 16.72 5.95
N ALA A 28 0.21 17.55 4.97
CA ALA A 28 1.15 18.12 4.02
C ALA A 28 2.14 19.09 4.68
N VAL A 29 1.67 19.94 5.60
CA VAL A 29 2.54 20.83 6.39
C VAL A 29 3.51 20.00 7.23
N LEU A 30 3.04 18.96 7.92
CA LEU A 30 3.90 18.07 8.70
C LEU A 30 4.97 17.39 7.83
N TYR A 31 4.61 16.94 6.63
CA TYR A 31 5.57 16.38 5.67
C TYR A 31 6.65 17.40 5.30
N VAL A 32 6.26 18.63 4.95
CA VAL A 32 7.23 19.69 4.57
C VAL A 32 8.14 20.04 5.73
N LEU A 33 7.60 20.21 6.94
CA LEU A 33 8.40 20.49 8.14
C LEU A 33 9.36 19.34 8.45
N ALA A 34 8.89 18.09 8.34
CA ALA A 34 9.72 16.93 8.58
C ALA A 34 10.88 16.81 7.58
N ARG A 35 10.65 17.16 6.31
CA ARG A 35 11.70 17.21 5.28
C ARG A 35 12.65 18.39 5.47
N TRP A 36 12.15 19.53 5.93
CA TRP A 36 12.98 20.74 6.10
C TRP A 36 13.87 20.67 7.34
N PHE A 37 13.38 20.05 8.41
CA PHE A 37 14.07 19.94 9.69
C PHE A 37 14.62 18.52 9.96
N ASP A 38 14.64 17.66 8.95
CA ASP A 38 15.12 16.26 9.04
C ASP A 38 14.53 15.48 10.23
N TRP A 39 13.23 15.67 10.49
CA TRP A 39 12.56 14.99 11.60
C TRP A 39 12.41 13.51 11.31
N ASN A 40 13.08 12.68 12.10
CA ASN A 40 12.88 11.24 12.09
C ASN A 40 13.19 10.66 13.48
N PHE A 41 12.66 9.47 13.77
CA PHE A 41 13.00 8.76 14.99
C PHE A 41 14.37 8.11 14.86
N ALA A 42 15.16 8.16 15.95
CA ALA A 42 16.40 7.42 16.06
C ALA A 42 16.12 5.90 16.04
N SER A 43 16.98 5.14 15.39
CA SER A 43 16.97 3.68 15.41
C SER A 43 18.29 3.12 15.91
N TYR A 44 18.31 1.83 16.19
CA TYR A 44 19.52 1.07 16.41
C TYR A 44 20.07 0.57 15.06
N PRO A 45 21.40 0.63 14.81
CA PRO A 45 22.48 1.10 15.70
C PRO A 45 22.52 2.63 15.89
N PRO A 46 23.21 3.14 16.93
CA PRO A 46 23.34 4.58 17.18
C PRO A 46 23.83 5.35 15.93
N GLY A 47 23.23 6.51 15.67
CA GLY A 47 23.51 7.30 14.47
C GLY A 47 22.64 6.93 13.25
N THR A 48 21.72 5.96 13.39
CA THR A 48 20.73 5.64 12.35
C THR A 48 19.35 6.19 12.70
N THR A 49 18.51 6.34 11.67
CA THR A 49 17.11 6.75 11.79
C THR A 49 16.18 5.67 11.23
N TRP A 50 14.92 5.73 11.62
CA TRP A 50 13.92 4.78 11.14
C TRP A 50 13.86 4.78 9.61
N TYR A 51 14.03 3.59 9.04
CA TYR A 51 14.06 3.37 7.59
C TYR A 51 12.81 3.83 6.84
N PHE A 52 11.66 3.91 7.52
CA PHE A 52 10.45 4.53 7.00
C PHE A 52 9.99 5.59 7.99
N ASN A 53 10.23 6.85 7.63
CA ASN A 53 9.93 8.00 8.47
C ASN A 53 8.41 8.19 8.59
N PRO A 54 7.83 8.06 9.81
CA PRO A 54 6.40 8.21 10.00
C PRO A 54 5.90 9.64 9.75
N PHE A 55 6.73 10.67 9.95
CA PHE A 55 6.33 12.07 9.70
C PHE A 55 6.18 12.38 8.21
N ALA A 56 6.96 11.70 7.36
CA ALA A 56 6.87 11.84 5.93
C ALA A 56 5.81 10.91 5.32
N TRP A 57 5.89 9.61 5.62
CA TRP A 57 5.02 8.61 4.99
C TRP A 57 3.55 8.75 5.37
N GLN A 58 3.23 9.34 6.52
CA GLN A 58 1.84 9.62 6.92
C GLN A 58 1.06 10.41 5.84
N LEU A 59 1.73 11.26 5.04
CA LEU A 59 1.09 12.00 3.94
C LEU A 59 0.34 11.07 2.99
N LEU A 60 0.97 9.96 2.57
CA LEU A 60 0.37 9.01 1.66
C LEU A 60 -0.83 8.28 2.29
N PHE A 61 -0.73 7.93 3.58
CA PHE A 61 -1.82 7.26 4.32
C PHE A 61 -3.01 8.18 4.52
N ILE A 62 -2.77 9.43 4.94
CA ILE A 62 -3.83 10.42 5.14
C ILE A 62 -4.45 10.81 3.81
N PHE A 63 -3.67 10.96 2.73
CA PHE A 63 -4.19 11.18 1.38
C PHE A 63 -5.08 10.03 0.91
N ALA A 64 -4.67 8.77 1.11
CA ALA A 64 -5.47 7.60 0.78
C ALA A 64 -6.79 7.56 1.58
N ALA A 65 -6.73 7.82 2.90
CA ALA A 65 -7.91 7.88 3.75
C ALA A 65 -8.84 9.04 3.34
N TRP A 66 -8.28 10.21 3.03
CA TRP A 66 -9.01 11.38 2.53
C TRP A 66 -9.74 11.07 1.22
N CYS A 67 -9.08 10.36 0.29
CA CYS A 67 -9.71 9.84 -0.91
C CYS A 67 -10.90 8.92 -0.58
N GLY A 68 -10.76 8.05 0.43
CA GLY A 68 -11.79 7.11 0.89
C GLY A 68 -13.04 7.76 1.51
N VAL A 69 -12.90 8.91 2.19
CA VAL A 69 -14.02 9.64 2.81
C VAL A 69 -14.76 10.54 1.79
N GLY A 70 -14.31 10.58 0.53
CA GLY A 70 -14.98 11.30 -0.55
C GLY A 70 -14.12 12.36 -1.24
N GLY A 71 -12.88 12.58 -0.79
CA GLY A 71 -11.95 13.51 -1.45
C GLY A 71 -11.63 13.14 -2.91
N ALA A 72 -11.67 11.85 -3.24
CA ALA A 72 -11.47 11.38 -4.61
C ALA A 72 -12.55 11.91 -5.59
N ALA A 73 -13.76 12.20 -5.10
CA ALA A 73 -14.83 12.81 -5.90
C ALA A 73 -14.46 14.26 -6.29
N GLN A 74 -13.78 14.98 -5.39
CA GLN A 74 -13.32 16.35 -5.62
C GLN A 74 -12.21 16.42 -6.69
N LEU A 75 -11.43 15.34 -6.83
CA LEU A 75 -10.36 15.24 -7.84
C LEU A 75 -10.83 14.67 -9.19
N GLN A 76 -12.11 14.32 -9.34
CA GLN A 76 -12.62 13.70 -10.58
C GLN A 76 -12.39 14.57 -11.83
N PHE A 77 -12.48 15.90 -11.71
CA PHE A 77 -12.23 16.79 -12.84
C PHE A 77 -10.78 16.70 -13.32
N LEU A 78 -9.81 16.58 -12.39
CA LEU A 78 -8.39 16.39 -12.71
C LEU A 78 -8.17 15.03 -13.36
N ILE A 79 -8.71 13.96 -12.77
CA ILE A 79 -8.56 12.60 -13.29
C ILE A 79 -9.15 12.48 -14.71
N ARG A 80 -10.24 13.20 -15.02
CA ARG A 80 -10.87 13.20 -16.34
C ARG A 80 -10.18 14.12 -17.35
N SER A 81 -9.33 15.03 -16.91
CA SER A 81 -8.64 15.99 -17.78
C SER A 81 -7.62 15.28 -18.69
N ARG A 82 -7.73 15.54 -20.00
CA ARG A 82 -6.77 15.02 -20.99
C ARG A 82 -5.36 15.57 -20.77
N VAL A 83 -5.24 16.80 -20.26
CA VAL A 83 -3.96 17.43 -19.96
C VAL A 83 -3.27 16.71 -18.80
N VAL A 84 -4.01 16.46 -17.71
CA VAL A 84 -3.47 15.75 -16.54
C VAL A 84 -3.06 14.32 -16.93
N LEU A 85 -3.86 13.64 -17.76
CA LEU A 85 -3.52 12.33 -18.28
C LEU A 85 -2.24 12.36 -19.14
N ALA A 86 -2.11 13.32 -20.06
CA ALA A 86 -0.92 13.46 -20.89
C ALA A 86 0.33 13.71 -20.04
N LEU A 87 0.23 14.58 -19.02
CA LEU A 87 1.31 14.83 -18.07
C LEU A 87 1.66 13.58 -17.25
N ALA A 88 0.66 12.84 -16.77
CA ALA A 88 0.88 11.61 -16.02
C ALA A 88 1.59 10.54 -16.86
N VAL A 89 1.14 10.33 -18.11
CA VAL A 89 1.78 9.37 -19.03
C VAL A 89 3.19 9.82 -19.37
N ALA A 90 3.40 11.11 -19.68
CA ALA A 90 4.73 11.65 -19.94
C ALA A 90 5.66 11.47 -18.74
N TRP A 91 5.16 11.69 -17.52
CA TRP A 91 5.92 11.49 -16.29
C TRP A 91 6.31 10.03 -16.05
N ILE A 92 5.39 9.09 -16.30
CA ILE A 92 5.67 7.65 -16.20
C ILE A 92 6.71 7.22 -17.24
N LEU A 93 6.57 7.67 -18.49
CA LEU A 93 7.54 7.37 -19.55
C LEU A 93 8.92 7.98 -19.24
N PHE A 94 8.96 9.21 -18.75
CA PHE A 94 10.19 9.84 -18.29
C PHE A 94 10.85 9.04 -17.17
N ALA A 95 10.09 8.68 -16.13
CA ALA A 95 10.59 7.85 -15.03
C ALA A 95 11.10 6.49 -15.52
N LEU A 96 10.41 5.86 -16.48
CA LEU A 96 10.86 4.61 -17.11
C LEU A 96 12.21 4.80 -17.81
N LEU A 97 12.37 5.85 -18.61
CA LEU A 97 13.64 6.14 -19.30
C LEU A 97 14.78 6.37 -18.31
N ILE A 98 14.54 7.14 -17.24
CA ILE A 98 15.51 7.38 -16.18
C ILE A 98 15.90 6.06 -15.50
N VAL A 99 14.95 5.20 -15.14
CA VAL A 99 15.27 3.90 -14.51
C VAL A 99 16.03 2.98 -15.48
N MET A 100 15.72 3.01 -16.79
CA MET A 100 16.44 2.21 -17.78
C MET A 100 17.91 2.61 -17.93
N THR A 101 18.32 3.82 -17.53
CA THR A 101 19.75 4.19 -17.50
C THR A 101 20.58 3.26 -16.63
N TRP A 102 20.00 2.65 -15.58
CA TRP A 102 20.70 1.71 -14.70
C TRP A 102 21.00 0.36 -15.36
N HIS A 103 20.33 0.07 -16.47
CA HIS A 103 20.42 -1.21 -17.18
C HIS A 103 21.08 -1.06 -18.54
N VAL A 104 21.07 0.14 -19.14
CA VAL A 104 21.57 0.38 -20.49
C VAL A 104 22.54 1.57 -20.50
N PRO A 105 23.86 1.31 -20.65
CA PRO A 105 24.89 2.37 -20.62
C PRO A 105 24.70 3.46 -21.68
N PHE A 106 24.11 3.10 -22.83
CA PHE A 106 23.78 4.08 -23.87
C PHE A 106 22.79 5.14 -23.36
N LEU A 107 21.73 4.74 -22.65
CA LEU A 107 20.77 5.70 -22.09
C LEU A 107 21.41 6.56 -21.00
N GLU A 108 22.29 5.99 -20.18
CA GLU A 108 23.05 6.76 -19.19
C GLU A 108 23.85 7.89 -19.85
N SER A 109 24.51 7.61 -20.99
CA SER A 109 25.32 8.60 -21.71
C SER A 109 24.50 9.78 -22.29
N LEU A 110 23.20 9.59 -22.53
CA LEU A 110 22.31 10.61 -23.07
C LEU A 110 21.79 11.58 -21.99
N VAL A 111 21.91 11.22 -20.71
CA VAL A 111 21.38 12.00 -19.60
C VAL A 111 22.43 13.00 -19.10
N PRO A 112 22.16 14.31 -19.15
CA PRO A 112 23.10 15.30 -18.64
C PRO A 112 23.38 15.14 -17.14
N ARG A 113 24.65 15.32 -16.74
CA ARG A 113 25.07 15.17 -15.33
C ARG A 113 24.32 16.06 -14.35
N TRP A 114 23.90 17.25 -14.76
CA TRP A 114 23.12 18.15 -13.91
C TRP A 114 21.76 17.55 -13.55
N MET A 115 21.15 16.81 -14.47
CA MET A 115 19.85 16.18 -14.27
C MET A 115 19.97 14.99 -13.31
N ILE A 116 21.04 14.20 -13.42
CA ILE A 116 21.36 13.13 -12.48
C ILE A 116 21.52 13.70 -11.07
N LYS A 117 22.28 14.80 -10.91
CA LYS A 117 22.45 15.47 -9.62
C LYS A 117 21.16 16.04 -9.04
N ALA A 118 20.22 16.46 -9.89
CA ALA A 118 18.92 16.98 -9.45
C ALA A 118 17.93 15.87 -9.05
N ILE A 119 18.04 14.69 -9.65
CA ILE A 119 17.16 13.55 -9.41
C ILE A 119 17.64 12.69 -8.23
N TYR A 120 18.96 12.54 -8.07
CA TYR A 120 19.53 11.64 -7.08
C TYR A 120 20.11 12.37 -5.87
N PRO A 121 19.98 11.81 -4.65
CA PRO A 121 19.37 10.50 -4.36
C PRO A 121 17.83 10.54 -4.30
N ILE A 122 17.17 9.51 -4.83
CA ILE A 122 15.72 9.34 -4.67
C ILE A 122 15.46 8.73 -3.30
N ASP A 123 15.20 9.60 -2.33
CA ASP A 123 15.05 9.23 -0.93
C ASP A 123 13.88 8.26 -0.69
N LYS A 124 14.19 7.12 -0.07
CA LYS A 124 13.18 6.15 0.35
C LYS A 124 12.64 6.39 1.75
N THR A 125 13.49 6.87 2.64
CA THR A 125 13.21 7.02 4.06
C THR A 125 12.13 8.07 4.28
N ASP A 126 12.27 9.22 3.63
CA ASP A 126 11.41 10.39 3.87
C ASP A 126 10.41 10.65 2.74
N LEU A 127 10.06 9.63 1.95
CA LEU A 127 9.11 9.72 0.84
C LEU A 127 9.46 10.87 -0.12
N ASP A 128 10.42 10.61 -1.01
CA ASP A 128 10.80 11.59 -2.03
C ASP A 128 9.62 12.05 -2.91
N MET A 129 9.62 13.33 -3.27
CA MET A 129 8.57 13.94 -4.07
C MET A 129 8.45 13.30 -5.46
N LEU A 130 9.56 12.91 -6.09
CA LEU A 130 9.54 12.23 -7.39
C LEU A 130 8.83 10.89 -7.30
N ARG A 131 8.98 10.18 -6.17
CA ARG A 131 8.26 8.93 -5.93
C ARG A 131 6.77 9.17 -5.71
N LEU A 132 6.43 10.19 -4.93
CA LEU A 132 5.04 10.56 -4.66
C LEU A 132 4.33 10.96 -5.95
N THR A 133 4.90 11.84 -6.76
CA THR A 133 4.30 12.28 -8.03
C THR A 133 4.24 11.16 -9.06
N HIS A 134 5.23 10.27 -9.11
CA HIS A 134 5.17 9.07 -9.95
C HIS A 134 4.03 8.13 -9.53
N PHE A 135 3.88 7.89 -8.23
CA PHE A 135 2.75 7.11 -7.71
C PHE A 135 1.40 7.76 -8.04
N LEU A 136 1.28 9.08 -7.89
CA LEU A 136 0.06 9.81 -8.23
C LEU A 136 -0.24 9.78 -9.73
N ALA A 137 0.77 9.87 -10.60
CA ALA A 137 0.62 9.72 -12.04
C ALA A 137 0.07 8.33 -12.40
N LEU A 138 0.62 7.26 -11.82
CA LEU A 138 0.09 5.91 -11.96
C LEU A 138 -1.35 5.81 -11.44
N ALA A 139 -1.63 6.38 -10.27
CA ALA A 139 -2.98 6.39 -9.70
C ALA A 139 -3.99 7.09 -10.63
N VAL A 140 -3.62 8.22 -11.26
CA VAL A 140 -4.46 8.89 -12.27
C VAL A 140 -4.74 7.97 -13.45
N VAL A 141 -3.72 7.36 -14.04
CA VAL A 141 -3.88 6.46 -15.20
C VAL A 141 -4.76 5.27 -14.84
N VAL A 142 -4.47 4.59 -13.71
CA VAL A 142 -5.22 3.42 -13.25
C VAL A 142 -6.67 3.80 -12.94
N THR A 143 -6.91 4.85 -12.16
CA THR A 143 -8.30 5.26 -11.82
C THR A 143 -9.10 5.72 -13.02
N ARG A 144 -8.45 6.27 -14.05
CA ARG A 144 -9.09 6.69 -15.31
C ARG A 144 -9.56 5.50 -16.15
N TYR A 145 -8.75 4.44 -16.24
CA TYR A 145 -9.00 3.30 -17.13
C TYR A 145 -9.57 2.06 -16.42
N LEU A 146 -9.49 2.01 -15.10
CA LEU A 146 -9.93 0.88 -14.29
C LEU A 146 -11.15 1.28 -13.44
N PRO A 147 -12.36 1.32 -14.04
CA PRO A 147 -13.55 1.72 -13.32
C PRO A 147 -13.91 0.67 -12.25
N ARG A 148 -14.51 1.11 -11.14
CA ARG A 148 -14.85 0.23 -10.01
C ARG A 148 -15.77 -0.94 -10.39
N ASN A 149 -16.62 -0.77 -11.41
CA ASN A 149 -17.55 -1.76 -11.92
C ASN A 149 -17.03 -2.54 -13.14
N TRP A 150 -15.72 -2.53 -13.40
CA TRP A 150 -15.16 -3.24 -14.55
C TRP A 150 -15.38 -4.75 -14.41
N ALA A 151 -16.12 -5.35 -15.35
CA ALA A 151 -16.48 -6.77 -15.31
C ALA A 151 -15.30 -7.75 -15.15
N PRO A 152 -14.10 -7.50 -15.74
CA PRO A 152 -12.92 -8.31 -15.45
C PRO A 152 -12.55 -8.38 -13.97
N LEU A 153 -12.74 -7.30 -13.19
CA LEU A 153 -12.44 -7.27 -11.74
C LEU A 153 -13.30 -8.25 -10.93
N THR A 154 -14.48 -8.61 -11.42
CA THR A 154 -15.37 -9.59 -10.76
C THR A 154 -15.26 -10.99 -11.35
N SER A 155 -14.30 -11.20 -12.26
CA SER A 155 -14.09 -12.49 -12.92
C SER A 155 -13.58 -13.57 -11.95
N LYS A 156 -13.90 -14.84 -12.26
CA LYS A 156 -13.43 -16.00 -11.49
C LYS A 156 -11.90 -16.12 -11.50
N TRP A 157 -11.23 -15.61 -12.53
CA TRP A 157 -9.77 -15.64 -12.69
C TRP A 157 -9.03 -14.72 -11.71
N LEU A 158 -9.61 -13.58 -11.36
CA LEU A 158 -9.04 -12.67 -10.35
C LEU A 158 -9.44 -13.04 -8.91
N ARG A 159 -10.36 -13.99 -8.74
CA ARG A 159 -10.82 -14.43 -7.42
C ARG A 159 -9.70 -14.88 -6.48
N PRO A 160 -8.68 -15.66 -6.91
CA PRO A 160 -7.54 -15.99 -6.06
C PRO A 160 -6.81 -14.76 -5.54
N LEU A 161 -6.57 -13.77 -6.42
CA LEU A 161 -5.90 -12.52 -6.07
C LEU A 161 -6.74 -11.69 -5.08
N ILE A 162 -8.05 -11.61 -5.31
CA ILE A 162 -8.99 -10.92 -4.41
C ILE A 162 -9.01 -11.58 -3.03
N LEU A 163 -9.06 -12.91 -2.97
CA LEU A 163 -9.04 -13.67 -1.70
C LEU A 163 -7.75 -13.41 -0.92
N CYS A 164 -6.59 -13.45 -1.59
CA CYS A 164 -5.32 -13.09 -0.97
C CYS A 164 -5.34 -11.65 -0.43
N GLY A 165 -5.93 -10.71 -1.18
CA GLY A 165 -6.07 -9.31 -0.76
C GLY A 165 -6.98 -9.11 0.46
N GLN A 166 -8.07 -9.89 0.57
CA GLN A 166 -8.98 -9.85 1.73
C GLN A 166 -8.29 -10.30 3.03
N HIS A 167 -7.30 -11.19 2.93
CA HIS A 167 -6.49 -11.66 4.06
C HIS A 167 -5.03 -11.16 3.99
N SER A 168 -4.83 -9.94 3.48
CA SER A 168 -3.51 -9.39 3.13
C SER A 168 -2.48 -9.46 4.25
N LEU A 169 -2.86 -9.22 5.52
CA LEU A 169 -1.94 -9.31 6.66
C LEU A 169 -1.42 -10.72 6.88
N ALA A 170 -2.32 -11.72 6.94
CA ALA A 170 -1.94 -13.11 7.14
C ALA A 170 -1.10 -13.62 5.96
N ILE A 171 -1.50 -13.30 4.73
CA ILE A 171 -0.77 -13.67 3.52
C ILE A 171 0.59 -12.98 3.45
N PHE A 172 0.72 -11.75 3.94
CA PHE A 172 2.01 -11.08 4.07
C PHE A 172 2.93 -11.82 5.05
N CYS A 173 2.44 -12.17 6.24
CA CYS A 173 3.23 -12.93 7.23
C CYS A 173 3.72 -14.26 6.66
N ILE A 174 2.84 -15.02 6.02
CA ILE A 174 3.18 -16.27 5.34
C ILE A 174 4.19 -16.03 4.21
N GLY A 175 3.98 -14.99 3.40
CA GLY A 175 4.87 -14.60 2.30
C GLY A 175 6.30 -14.33 2.75
N VAL A 176 6.52 -13.76 3.94
CA VAL A 176 7.87 -13.56 4.50
C VAL A 176 8.58 -14.90 4.74
N PHE A 177 7.89 -15.89 5.33
CA PHE A 177 8.46 -17.22 5.53
C PHE A 177 8.70 -17.96 4.21
N LEU A 178 7.74 -17.89 3.29
CA LEU A 178 7.88 -18.46 1.95
C LEU A 178 9.05 -17.85 1.19
N SER A 179 9.26 -16.54 1.29
CA SER A 179 10.38 -15.85 0.64
C SER A 179 11.72 -16.34 1.17
N PHE A 180 11.83 -16.63 2.47
CA PHE A 180 13.04 -17.20 3.05
C PHE A 180 13.29 -18.62 2.53
N GLY A 181 12.25 -19.46 2.49
CA GLY A 181 12.33 -20.81 1.94
C GLY A 181 12.71 -20.82 0.45
N ALA A 182 12.10 -19.94 -0.34
CA ALA A 182 12.41 -19.76 -1.76
C ALA A 182 13.86 -19.35 -1.97
N HIS A 183 14.36 -18.39 -1.18
CA HIS A 183 15.75 -17.96 -1.24
C HIS A 183 16.71 -19.10 -0.92
N TRP A 184 16.42 -19.89 0.13
CA TRP A 184 17.22 -21.05 0.50
C TRP A 184 17.28 -22.10 -0.63
N ILE A 185 16.13 -22.45 -1.22
CA ILE A 185 16.06 -23.41 -2.35
C ILE A 185 16.90 -22.90 -3.53
N LEU A 186 16.71 -21.65 -3.94
CA LEU A 186 17.42 -21.07 -5.08
C LEU A 186 18.93 -20.91 -4.86
N MET A 187 19.36 -20.86 -3.60
CA MET A 187 20.78 -20.78 -3.26
C MET A 187 21.47 -22.15 -3.23
N GLN A 188 20.73 -23.23 -2.92
CA GLN A 188 21.28 -24.59 -2.79
C GLN A 188 21.31 -25.39 -4.09
N TYR A 189 20.33 -25.20 -4.96
CA TYR A 189 20.24 -25.94 -6.23
C TYR A 189 20.89 -25.14 -7.37
N THR A 190 20.08 -24.49 -8.20
CA THR A 190 20.50 -23.78 -9.40
C THR A 190 19.63 -22.54 -9.55
N ARG A 191 20.25 -21.42 -9.95
CA ARG A 191 19.54 -20.13 -10.17
C ARG A 191 18.87 -20.05 -11.55
N GLY A 192 18.52 -21.19 -12.14
CA GLY A 192 17.90 -21.23 -13.45
C GLY A 192 16.50 -20.61 -13.45
N VAL A 193 16.07 -20.18 -14.63
CA VAL A 193 14.77 -19.51 -14.81
C VAL A 193 13.61 -20.45 -14.42
N TRP A 194 13.77 -21.76 -14.65
CA TRP A 194 12.76 -22.76 -14.35
C TRP A 194 12.55 -22.93 -12.85
N GLU A 195 13.62 -23.01 -12.07
CA GLU A 195 13.58 -23.13 -10.62
C GLU A 195 12.92 -21.90 -10.00
N GLN A 196 13.26 -20.70 -10.50
CA GLN A 196 12.61 -19.46 -10.09
C GLN A 196 11.11 -19.46 -10.41
N LEU A 197 10.73 -19.92 -11.61
CA LEU A 197 9.33 -19.98 -12.03
C LEU A 197 8.54 -20.98 -11.17
N VAL A 198 9.08 -22.18 -10.96
CA VAL A 198 8.44 -23.25 -10.20
C VAL A 198 8.28 -22.87 -8.73
N VAL A 199 9.33 -22.33 -8.09
CA VAL A 199 9.28 -21.90 -6.68
C VAL A 199 8.30 -20.73 -6.51
N SER A 200 8.29 -19.78 -7.44
CA SER A 200 7.35 -18.66 -7.41
C SER A 200 5.90 -19.13 -7.60
N ALA A 201 5.65 -20.01 -8.56
CA ALA A 201 4.33 -20.59 -8.80
C ALA A 201 3.84 -21.38 -7.59
N ALA A 202 4.70 -22.21 -6.98
CA ALA A 202 4.38 -22.94 -5.76
C ALA A 202 4.02 -21.98 -4.60
N GLY A 203 4.81 -20.91 -4.42
CA GLY A 203 4.53 -19.89 -3.41
C GLY A 203 3.17 -19.22 -3.62
N ILE A 204 2.83 -18.86 -4.85
CA ILE A 204 1.51 -18.30 -5.20
C ILE A 204 0.39 -19.27 -4.87
N VAL A 205 0.53 -20.55 -5.25
CA VAL A 205 -0.48 -21.58 -4.97
C VAL A 205 -0.69 -21.76 -3.47
N ILE A 206 0.39 -21.82 -2.68
CA ILE A 206 0.32 -21.92 -1.22
C ILE A 206 -0.41 -20.70 -0.62
N MET A 207 -0.06 -19.49 -1.05
CA MET A 207 -0.72 -18.27 -0.57
C MET A 207 -2.22 -18.25 -0.92
N VAL A 208 -2.59 -18.67 -2.13
CA VAL A 208 -4.00 -18.79 -2.54
C VAL A 208 -4.75 -19.84 -1.73
N ALA A 209 -4.13 -21.00 -1.49
CA ALA A 209 -4.72 -22.07 -0.70
C ALA A 209 -4.97 -21.62 0.75
N ILE A 210 -4.01 -20.93 1.37
CA ILE A 210 -4.16 -20.37 2.72
C ILE A 210 -5.24 -19.30 2.75
N ALA A 211 -5.27 -18.38 1.78
CA ALA A 211 -6.31 -17.36 1.71
C ALA A 211 -7.71 -18.00 1.59
N TRP A 212 -7.82 -19.09 0.81
CA TRP A 212 -9.05 -19.84 0.69
C TRP A 212 -9.46 -20.53 2.00
N LEU A 213 -8.52 -21.13 2.72
CA LEU A 213 -8.76 -21.76 4.03
C LEU A 213 -9.21 -20.73 5.08
N LEU A 214 -8.55 -19.55 5.14
CA LEU A 214 -8.93 -18.47 6.05
C LEU A 214 -10.34 -17.96 5.75
N ASN A 215 -10.68 -17.78 4.48
CA ASN A 215 -12.02 -17.37 4.06
C ASN A 215 -13.08 -18.45 4.35
N ARG A 216 -12.71 -19.74 4.35
CA ARG A 216 -13.60 -20.83 4.78
C ARG A 216 -13.81 -20.82 6.29
N ALA A 217 -12.73 -20.70 7.06
CA ALA A 217 -12.78 -20.67 8.52
C ALA A 217 -13.61 -19.48 9.04
N ALA A 218 -13.48 -18.30 8.42
CA ALA A 218 -14.26 -17.12 8.77
C ALA A 218 -15.78 -17.27 8.54
N LYS A 219 -16.22 -18.28 7.79
CA LYS A 219 -17.65 -18.58 7.54
C LYS A 219 -18.22 -19.63 8.47
N VAL A 220 -17.40 -20.30 9.26
CA VAL A 220 -17.87 -21.27 10.25
C VAL A 220 -18.35 -20.45 11.46
N PRO A 221 -19.63 -20.54 11.85
CA PRO A 221 -20.14 -19.79 12.99
C PRO A 221 -19.36 -20.16 14.25
N SER A 222 -18.81 -19.17 14.94
CA SER A 222 -18.20 -19.36 16.24
C SER A 222 -19.32 -19.59 17.26
N LEU A 223 -19.61 -20.86 17.52
CA LEU A 223 -20.60 -21.31 18.50
C LEU A 223 -20.46 -20.61 19.88
N PHE A 224 -19.26 -20.18 20.24
CA PHE A 224 -18.96 -19.48 21.49
C PHE A 224 -19.30 -17.98 21.49
N VAL A 225 -19.33 -17.31 20.33
CA VAL A 225 -19.69 -15.88 20.23
C VAL A 225 -21.21 -15.71 20.16
N GLU A 226 -21.89 -16.57 19.40
CA GLU A 226 -23.37 -16.57 19.34
C GLU A 226 -24.01 -16.91 20.68
N ALA A 227 -23.39 -17.80 21.48
CA ALA A 227 -23.84 -18.06 22.85
C ALA A 227 -23.73 -16.81 23.76
N ALA A 228 -22.64 -16.05 23.63
CA ALA A 228 -22.42 -14.82 24.40
C ALA A 228 -23.29 -13.64 23.95
N GLU A 229 -23.76 -13.61 22.70
CA GLU A 229 -24.73 -12.62 22.21
C GLU A 229 -26.19 -12.98 22.54
N LEU A 230 -26.51 -14.28 22.70
CA LEU A 230 -27.84 -14.76 23.09
C LEU A 230 -28.11 -14.63 24.60
N GLU A 231 -27.11 -14.73 25.46
CA GLU A 231 -27.28 -14.54 26.91
C GLU A 231 -27.75 -13.13 27.37
N PRO A 232 -27.22 -12.01 26.84
CA PRO A 232 -27.70 -10.68 27.23
C PRO A 232 -29.10 -10.37 26.68
N ALA A 233 -29.51 -11.01 25.58
CA ALA A 233 -30.85 -10.84 25.02
C ALA A 233 -31.93 -11.54 25.86
N LYS A 234 -31.61 -12.69 26.46
CA LYS A 234 -32.57 -13.47 27.27
C LYS A 234 -32.78 -12.90 28.67
N THR A 235 -31.76 -12.29 29.26
CA THR A 235 -31.85 -11.69 30.62
C THR A 235 -32.59 -10.36 30.66
N ALA A 236 -32.75 -9.66 29.52
CA ALA A 236 -33.47 -8.38 29.46
C ALA A 236 -35.00 -8.52 29.20
N THR A 237 -35.51 -9.72 28.90
CA THR A 237 -36.92 -9.94 28.50
C THR A 237 -37.71 -10.90 29.39
N GLU A 238 -37.23 -11.25 30.58
CA GLU A 238 -38.11 -11.85 31.60
C GLU A 238 -38.69 -10.76 32.51
N PRO A 239 -39.93 -10.26 32.26
CA PRO A 239 -40.67 -9.58 33.31
C PRO A 239 -40.97 -10.62 34.39
N GLY A 240 -40.45 -10.38 35.60
CA GLY A 240 -40.75 -11.17 36.78
C GLY A 240 -42.26 -11.41 36.90
N LYS A 241 -42.65 -12.68 36.82
CA LYS A 241 -44.01 -13.12 37.14
C LYS A 241 -44.09 -13.34 38.65
N ALA A 242 -45.03 -12.60 39.26
CA ALA A 242 -45.74 -12.81 40.52
C ALA A 242 -44.90 -12.93 41.82
#